data_AF-A0A6L7ZX16-F1
#
_entry.id   AF-A0A6L7ZX16-F1
#
_cell.length_a   1.000
_cell.length_b   1.000
_cell.length_c   1.000
_cell.angle_alpha   90.00
_cell.angle_beta   90.00
_cell.angle_gamma   90.00
#
_symmetry.space_group_name_H-M   'P 1'
#
loop_
_entity.id
_entity.type
_entity.pdbx_description
1 polymer ?
#
loop_
_entity_poly.entity_id
_entity_poly.type
_entity_poly.pdbx_seq_one_letter_code
_entity_poly.pdbx_strand_id
1 'polypeptide(L)'
;MTPFADIEAALDGFDPAAAEPAGRLLGLAEAVLDNWAEARGETPTVEEREGFRLLALHRQGARGEPSFNACRETCREIAFHANLLRLEPDHAESARRAAMMAMLVRHLLLFVSGKMQVAGLGEFCCSSRTLRALDRDSAAAPDHRSERQRVA
;
A
#
# COMPACT_ATOMS: atom_id res chain seq x y z
N MET A 1 1.64 5.20 -11.83
CA MET A 1 1.02 4.85 -10.54
C MET A 1 -0.09 3.84 -10.76
N THR A 2 0.03 2.66 -10.15
CA THR A 2 -1.02 1.62 -10.17
C THR A 2 -1.96 1.86 -8.99
N PRO A 3 -3.27 2.06 -9.17
CA PRO A 3 -4.18 2.27 -8.05
C PRO A 3 -4.08 1.16 -7.00
N PHE A 4 -4.04 1.50 -5.70
CA PHE A 4 -3.95 0.49 -4.64
C PHE A 4 -5.14 -0.48 -4.64
N ALA A 5 -6.32 -0.03 -5.06
CA ALA A 5 -7.50 -0.88 -5.22
C ALA A 5 -7.29 -1.98 -6.28
N ASP A 6 -6.55 -1.69 -7.35
CA ASP A 6 -6.26 -2.67 -8.39
C ASP A 6 -5.25 -3.72 -7.89
N ILE A 7 -4.27 -3.29 -7.08
CA ILE A 7 -3.32 -4.19 -6.42
C ILE A 7 -4.06 -5.08 -5.41
N GLU A 8 -4.98 -4.51 -4.63
CA GLU A 8 -5.81 -5.25 -3.67
C GLU A 8 -6.70 -6.28 -4.37
N ALA A 9 -7.40 -5.89 -5.44
CA ALA A 9 -8.21 -6.81 -6.24
C ALA A 9 -7.37 -7.93 -6.86
N ALA A 10 -6.15 -7.62 -7.31
CA ALA A 10 -5.22 -8.62 -7.84
C ALA A 10 -4.74 -9.61 -6.78
N LEU A 11 -4.62 -9.19 -5.51
CA LEU A 11 -4.29 -10.05 -4.37
C LEU A 11 -5.50 -10.85 -3.88
N ASP A 12 -6.71 -10.28 -3.91
CA ASP A 12 -7.95 -10.96 -3.51
C ASP A 12 -8.27 -12.11 -4.46
N GLY A 13 -8.06 -11.91 -5.76
CA GLY A 13 -8.24 -12.92 -6.80
C GLY A 13 -7.01 -13.79 -7.06
N PHE A 14 -5.97 -13.72 -6.23
CA PHE A 14 -4.74 -14.49 -6.45
C PHE A 14 -4.96 -15.98 -6.17
N ASP A 15 -4.70 -16.82 -7.17
CA ASP A 15 -4.63 -18.27 -7.02
C ASP A 15 -3.19 -18.71 -6.66
N PRO A 16 -2.95 -19.29 -5.46
CA PRO A 16 -1.62 -19.77 -5.09
C PRO A 16 -1.08 -20.91 -5.96
N ALA A 17 -1.94 -21.59 -6.73
CA ALA A 17 -1.57 -22.62 -7.68
C ALA A 17 -1.39 -22.08 -9.12
N ALA A 18 -1.49 -20.76 -9.32
CA ALA A 18 -1.27 -20.14 -10.62
C ALA A 18 0.14 -20.43 -11.17
N ALA A 19 0.26 -20.40 -12.49
CA ALA A 19 1.57 -20.42 -13.14
C ALA A 19 2.38 -19.16 -12.76
N GLU A 20 3.67 -19.35 -12.48
CA GLU A 20 4.62 -18.27 -12.15
C GLU A 20 4.18 -17.33 -11.00
N PRO A 21 3.83 -17.86 -9.81
CA PRO A 21 3.31 -17.05 -8.72
C PRO A 21 4.33 -16.02 -8.21
N ALA A 22 5.63 -16.36 -8.26
CA ALA A 22 6.72 -15.48 -7.83
C ALA A 22 6.79 -14.20 -8.65
N GLY A 23 6.73 -14.30 -9.99
CA GLY A 23 6.82 -13.15 -10.88
C GLY A 23 5.63 -12.20 -10.68
N ARG A 24 4.42 -12.75 -10.58
CA ARG A 24 3.20 -11.97 -10.37
C ARG A 24 3.24 -11.23 -9.03
N LEU A 25 3.57 -11.92 -7.94
CA LEU A 25 3.60 -11.32 -6.60
C LEU A 25 4.74 -10.29 -6.44
N LEU A 26 5.90 -10.52 -7.05
CA LEU A 26 6.97 -9.51 -7.10
C LEU A 26 6.53 -8.26 -7.84
N GLY A 27 5.89 -8.39 -9.01
CA GLY A 27 5.39 -7.25 -9.77
C GLY A 27 4.39 -6.41 -8.96
N LEU A 28 3.50 -7.05 -8.19
CA LEU A 28 2.58 -6.35 -7.29
C LEU A 28 3.33 -5.64 -6.15
N ALA A 29 4.31 -6.29 -5.52
CA ALA A 29 5.11 -5.70 -4.45
C ALA A 29 5.93 -4.49 -4.94
N GLU A 30 6.48 -4.57 -6.15
CA GLU A 30 7.19 -3.47 -6.78
C GLU A 30 6.27 -2.32 -7.14
N ALA A 31 5.08 -2.59 -7.70
CA ALA A 31 4.08 -1.56 -7.98
C ALA A 31 3.68 -0.77 -6.72
N VAL A 32 3.61 -1.43 -5.55
CA VAL A 32 3.38 -0.76 -4.27
C VAL A 32 4.51 0.24 -3.95
N LEU A 33 5.77 -0.14 -4.14
CA LEU A 33 6.91 0.74 -3.88
C LEU A 33 7.10 1.82 -4.96
N ASP A 34 6.71 1.53 -6.21
CA ASP A 34 6.67 2.49 -7.30
C ASP A 34 5.72 3.64 -6.95
N ASN A 35 4.52 3.31 -6.44
CA ASN A 35 3.57 4.33 -5.97
C ASN A 35 4.14 5.22 -4.88
N TRP A 36 4.92 4.66 -3.94
CA TRP A 36 5.58 5.46 -2.91
C TRP A 36 6.61 6.44 -3.48
N ALA A 37 7.44 5.98 -4.42
CA ALA A 37 8.44 6.82 -5.07
C ALA A 37 7.79 7.92 -5.92
N GLU A 38 6.84 7.54 -6.79
CA GLU A 38 6.12 8.48 -7.67
C GLU A 38 5.36 9.54 -6.87
N ALA A 39 4.69 9.15 -5.78
CA ALA A 39 3.93 10.09 -4.96
C ALA A 39 4.83 11.11 -4.22
N ARG A 40 6.12 10.80 -4.05
CA ARG A 40 7.14 11.72 -3.55
C ARG A 40 7.81 12.54 -4.66
N GLY A 41 7.34 12.42 -5.90
CA GLY A 41 7.94 13.07 -7.07
C GLY A 41 9.27 12.44 -7.51
N GLU A 42 9.58 11.23 -7.06
CA GLU A 42 10.78 10.50 -7.48
C GLU A 42 10.46 9.56 -8.64
N THR A 43 11.41 9.38 -9.56
CA THR A 43 11.35 8.27 -10.53
C THR A 43 11.67 6.97 -9.81
N PRO A 44 10.80 5.94 -9.88
CA PRO A 44 11.12 4.64 -9.29
C PRO A 44 12.35 4.02 -9.95
N THR A 45 13.27 3.52 -9.13
CA THR A 45 14.48 2.90 -9.65
C THR A 45 14.18 1.65 -10.48
N VAL A 46 15.03 1.41 -11.48
CA VAL A 46 15.08 0.16 -12.27
C VAL A 46 16.29 -0.70 -11.89
N GLU A 47 17.13 -0.21 -10.97
CA GLU A 47 18.27 -0.96 -10.45
C GLU A 47 17.81 -2.17 -9.65
N GLU A 48 18.72 -3.14 -9.52
CA GLU A 48 18.53 -4.27 -8.65
C GLU A 48 19.50 -4.21 -7.47
N ARG A 49 19.04 -4.74 -6.33
CA ARG A 49 19.89 -5.02 -5.18
C ARG A 49 19.70 -6.47 -4.79
N GLU A 50 20.80 -7.20 -4.64
CA GLU A 50 20.76 -8.63 -4.33
C GLU A 50 19.90 -9.44 -5.34
N GLY A 51 19.83 -8.98 -6.60
CA GLY A 51 19.03 -9.60 -7.69
C GLY A 51 17.53 -9.25 -7.67
N PHE A 52 17.12 -8.24 -6.89
CA PHE A 52 15.72 -7.81 -6.82
C PHE A 52 15.60 -6.30 -6.96
N ARG A 53 14.76 -5.85 -7.89
CA ARG A 53 14.35 -4.46 -7.99
C ARG A 53 13.53 -4.02 -6.78
N LEU A 54 12.67 -4.88 -6.23
CA LEU A 54 11.99 -4.68 -4.94
C LEU A 54 12.91 -4.15 -3.82
N LEU A 55 14.10 -4.73 -3.67
CA LEU A 55 15.04 -4.34 -2.61
C LEU A 55 15.73 -3.00 -2.90
N ALA A 56 15.95 -2.68 -4.17
CA ALA A 56 16.46 -1.37 -4.59
C ALA A 56 15.40 -0.27 -4.38
N LEU A 57 14.14 -0.54 -4.74
CA LEU A 57 12.99 0.35 -4.49
C LEU A 57 12.80 0.61 -3.00
N HIS A 58 12.87 -0.43 -2.15
CA HIS A 58 12.79 -0.24 -0.70
C HIS A 58 13.90 0.70 -0.20
N ARG A 59 15.15 0.49 -0.67
CA ARG A 59 16.28 1.35 -0.30
C ARG A 59 16.05 2.81 -0.74
N GLN A 60 15.51 3.03 -1.94
CA GLN A 60 15.12 4.35 -2.41
C GLN A 60 14.05 4.95 -1.48
N GLY A 61 12.98 4.21 -1.19
CA GLY A 61 11.87 4.65 -0.36
C GLY A 61 12.25 5.02 1.07
N ALA A 62 13.25 4.35 1.64
CA ALA A 62 13.77 4.64 2.98
C ALA A 62 14.68 5.89 3.04
N ARG A 63 15.12 6.44 1.89
CA ARG A 63 15.98 7.62 1.86
C ARG A 63 15.21 8.83 2.36
N GLY A 64 15.70 9.45 3.43
CA GLY A 64 15.09 10.63 4.04
C GLY A 64 13.81 10.34 4.84
N GLU A 65 13.40 9.07 4.97
CA GLU A 65 12.23 8.66 5.75
C GLU A 65 12.57 7.41 6.59
N PRO A 66 13.14 7.59 7.80
CA PRO A 66 13.59 6.48 8.65
C PRO A 66 12.48 5.49 9.01
N SER A 67 11.24 5.95 9.17
CA SER A 67 10.13 5.08 9.54
C SER A 67 9.72 4.12 8.42
N PHE A 68 10.07 4.42 7.16
CA PHE A 68 9.82 3.53 6.03
C PHE A 68 10.67 2.26 6.09
N ASN A 69 11.85 2.30 6.74
CA ASN A 69 12.71 1.13 6.93
C ASN A 69 12.06 0.02 7.77
N ALA A 70 10.91 0.29 8.42
CA ALA A 70 10.13 -0.72 9.13
C ALA A 70 9.62 -1.85 8.20
N CYS A 71 9.43 -1.59 6.90
CA CYS A 71 9.02 -2.62 5.94
C CYS A 71 10.20 -3.40 5.31
N ARG A 72 11.45 -3.16 5.74
CA ARG A 72 12.65 -3.81 5.20
C ARG A 72 12.57 -5.34 5.26
N GLU A 73 12.18 -5.89 6.41
CA GLU A 73 12.12 -7.35 6.57
C GLU A 73 10.98 -7.96 5.73
N THR A 74 9.82 -7.29 5.62
CA THR A 74 8.77 -7.72 4.70
C THR A 74 9.27 -7.80 3.26
N CYS A 75 10.06 -6.82 2.79
CA CYS A 75 10.64 -6.87 1.45
C CYS A 75 11.65 -8.02 1.29
N ARG A 76 12.46 -8.31 2.32
CA ARG A 76 13.42 -9.44 2.30
C ARG A 76 12.70 -10.79 2.31
N GLU A 77 11.62 -10.92 3.06
CA GLU A 77 10.80 -12.14 3.09
C GLU A 77 10.10 -12.39 1.76
N ILE A 78 9.59 -11.35 1.10
CA ILE A 78 9.03 -11.46 -0.26
C ILE A 78 10.09 -11.98 -1.24
N ALA A 79 11.30 -11.41 -1.21
CA ALA A 79 12.42 -11.89 -2.04
C ALA A 79 12.80 -13.35 -1.71
N PHE A 80 12.80 -13.74 -0.43
CA PHE A 80 13.04 -15.12 -0.01
C PHE A 80 11.99 -16.08 -0.58
N HIS A 81 10.70 -15.78 -0.44
CA HIS A 81 9.64 -16.61 -0.98
C HIS A 81 9.67 -16.68 -2.51
N ALA A 82 9.98 -15.57 -3.19
CA ALA A 82 10.17 -15.57 -4.64
C ALA A 82 11.30 -16.52 -5.07
N ASN A 83 12.41 -16.54 -4.33
CA ASN A 83 13.50 -17.49 -4.59
C ASN A 83 13.05 -18.94 -4.41
N LEU A 84 12.34 -19.27 -3.32
CA LEU A 84 11.85 -20.63 -3.11
C LEU A 84 10.93 -21.11 -4.25
N LEU A 85 10.03 -20.22 -4.71
CA LEU A 85 9.09 -20.53 -5.78
C LEU A 85 9.77 -20.67 -7.15
N ARG A 86 10.87 -19.94 -7.40
CA ARG A 86 11.63 -20.02 -8.65
C ARG A 86 12.60 -21.20 -8.68
N LEU A 87 13.25 -21.48 -7.56
CA LEU A 87 14.30 -22.50 -7.48
C LEU A 87 13.72 -23.91 -7.26
N GLU A 88 12.57 -24.01 -6.61
CA GLU A 88 11.91 -25.28 -6.30
C GLU A 88 10.40 -25.23 -6.68
N PRO A 89 10.06 -25.03 -7.97
CA PRO A 89 8.67 -24.85 -8.38
C PRO A 89 7.79 -26.07 -8.06
N ASP A 90 8.35 -27.28 -8.15
CA ASP A 90 7.65 -28.55 -7.91
C ASP A 90 7.64 -28.98 -6.43
N HIS A 91 8.09 -28.13 -5.50
CA HIS A 91 8.08 -28.45 -4.09
C HIS A 91 6.63 -28.63 -3.59
N ALA A 92 6.38 -29.65 -2.77
CA ALA A 92 5.03 -29.96 -2.26
C ALA A 92 4.34 -28.77 -1.57
N GLU A 93 5.14 -27.89 -0.97
CA GLU A 93 4.69 -26.67 -0.28
C GLU A 93 4.60 -25.41 -1.16
N SER A 94 4.78 -25.49 -2.48
CA SER A 94 4.81 -24.31 -3.37
C SER A 94 3.55 -23.45 -3.25
N ALA A 95 2.36 -24.05 -3.25
CA ALA A 95 1.11 -23.30 -3.07
C ALA A 95 1.06 -22.57 -1.71
N ARG A 96 1.53 -23.21 -0.63
CA ARG A 96 1.59 -22.57 0.70
C ARG A 96 2.62 -21.44 0.73
N ARG A 97 3.77 -21.61 0.07
CA ARG A 97 4.80 -20.57 -0.07
C ARG A 97 4.27 -19.37 -0.86
N ALA A 98 3.50 -19.60 -1.92
CA ALA A 98 2.84 -18.55 -2.70
C ALA A 98 1.76 -17.81 -1.88
N ALA A 99 0.93 -18.52 -1.12
CA ALA A 99 -0.06 -17.91 -0.23
C ALA A 99 0.59 -17.04 0.84
N MET A 100 1.70 -17.50 1.45
CA MET A 100 2.47 -16.71 2.41
C MET A 100 3.05 -15.45 1.76
N MET A 101 3.63 -15.57 0.56
CA MET A 101 4.14 -14.41 -0.17
C MET A 101 3.03 -13.40 -0.48
N ALA A 102 1.83 -13.84 -0.88
CA ALA A 102 0.68 -12.95 -1.11
C ALA A 102 0.26 -12.19 0.16
N MET A 103 0.28 -12.84 1.33
CA MET A 103 0.06 -12.18 2.62
C MET A 103 1.10 -11.10 2.92
N LEU A 104 2.37 -11.35 2.62
CA LEU A 104 3.46 -10.37 2.78
C LEU A 104 3.31 -9.18 1.82
N VAL A 105 2.91 -9.42 0.56
CA VAL A 105 2.61 -8.34 -0.39
C VAL A 105 1.42 -7.50 0.09
N ARG A 106 0.38 -8.13 0.64
CA ARG A 106 -0.75 -7.40 1.27
C ARG A 106 -0.30 -6.57 2.47
N HIS A 107 0.56 -7.12 3.32
CA HIS A 107 1.11 -6.35 4.45
C HIS A 107 1.89 -5.13 3.95
N LEU A 108 2.73 -5.28 2.92
CA LEU A 108 3.46 -4.17 2.30
C LEU A 108 2.50 -3.12 1.73
N LEU A 109 1.45 -3.53 1.01
CA LEU A 109 0.41 -2.66 0.48
C LEU A 109 -0.24 -1.81 1.59
N LEU A 110 -0.67 -2.45 2.67
CA LEU A 110 -1.31 -1.77 3.81
C LEU A 110 -0.36 -0.80 4.53
N PHE A 111 0.90 -1.20 4.68
CA PHE A 111 1.92 -0.34 5.26
C PHE A 111 2.16 0.91 4.41
N VAL A 112 2.39 0.75 3.10
CA VAL A 112 2.72 1.86 2.21
C VAL A 112 1.51 2.77 1.98
N SER A 113 0.30 2.22 1.82
CA SER A 113 -0.90 3.04 1.68
C SER A 113 -1.16 3.87 2.94
N GLY A 114 -0.97 3.29 4.14
CA GLY A 114 -1.02 4.03 5.40
C GLY A 114 0.06 5.11 5.52
N LYS A 115 1.29 4.83 5.07
CA LYS A 115 2.37 5.82 5.03
C LYS A 115 2.05 6.99 4.08
N MET A 116 1.52 6.70 2.90
CA MET A 116 1.08 7.72 1.95
C MET A 116 -0.07 8.57 2.54
N GLN A 117 -1.01 7.94 3.25
CA GLN A 117 -2.11 8.65 3.92
C GLN A 117 -1.60 9.64 4.97
N VAL A 118 -0.67 9.20 5.83
CA VAL A 118 -0.06 10.05 6.86
C VAL A 118 0.72 11.22 6.24
N ALA A 119 1.37 10.99 5.11
CA ALA A 119 2.11 12.01 4.38
C ALA A 119 1.22 12.93 3.52
N GLY A 120 -0.09 12.66 3.42
CA GLY A 120 -1.00 13.41 2.55
C GLY A 120 -0.71 13.23 1.05
N LEU A 121 -0.14 12.08 0.68
CA LEU A 121 0.31 11.80 -0.69
C LEU A 121 -0.71 10.92 -1.43
N GLY A 122 -1.42 11.52 -2.39
CA GLY A 122 -2.45 10.84 -3.21
C GLY A 122 -3.88 11.21 -2.81
N GLU A 123 -4.85 10.70 -3.56
CA GLU A 123 -6.27 10.93 -3.28
C GLU A 123 -6.83 9.82 -2.40
N PHE A 124 -7.02 10.14 -1.12
CA PHE A 124 -7.70 9.25 -0.18
C PHE A 124 -9.17 9.61 -0.17
N CYS A 125 -10.02 8.66 -0.58
CA CYS A 125 -11.45 8.80 -0.38
C CYS A 125 -11.72 8.75 1.13
N CYS A 126 -11.83 9.93 1.74
CA CYS A 126 -12.23 10.11 3.13
C CYS A 126 -13.71 9.72 3.32
N SER A 127 -14.05 8.44 3.18
CA SER A 127 -15.31 7.90 3.70
C SER A 127 -15.34 7.93 5.24
N SER A 128 -14.20 8.19 5.88
CA SER A 128 -14.03 8.42 7.32
C SER A 128 -14.10 9.90 7.74
N ARG A 129 -14.59 10.82 6.88
CA ARG A 129 -14.99 12.17 7.33
C ARG A 129 -16.27 12.12 8.17
N THR A 130 -16.23 11.40 9.29
CA THR A 130 -17.41 11.16 10.12
C THR A 130 -17.06 11.25 11.59
N LEU A 131 -17.92 11.97 12.33
CA LEU A 131 -17.90 12.35 13.75
C LEU A 131 -17.17 13.64 14.12
N ARG A 132 -15.85 13.81 13.93
CA ARG A 132 -15.17 15.03 14.43
C ARG A 132 -15.37 16.30 13.61
N ALA A 133 -15.64 16.15 12.30
CA ALA A 133 -15.94 17.30 11.43
C ALA A 133 -17.38 17.81 11.64
N LEU A 134 -18.33 16.91 11.88
CA LEU A 134 -19.75 17.22 12.09
C LEU A 134 -20.01 18.04 13.37
N ASP A 135 -19.20 17.81 14.41
CA ASP A 135 -19.32 18.53 15.69
C ASP A 135 -18.84 19.99 15.56
N ARG A 136 -17.88 20.25 14.67
CA ARG A 136 -17.32 21.60 14.43
C ARG A 136 -18.27 22.49 13.63
N ASP A 137 -18.95 21.93 12.64
CA ASP A 137 -19.88 22.67 11.79
C ASP A 137 -21.23 22.91 12.48
N SER A 138 -21.63 22.05 13.42
CA SER A 138 -22.85 22.24 14.23
C SER A 138 -22.71 23.38 15.25
N ALA A 139 -21.48 23.66 15.72
CA ALA A 139 -21.19 24.76 16.64
C ALA A 139 -21.05 26.13 15.92
N ALA A 140 -20.97 26.15 14.59
CA ALA A 140 -20.80 27.36 13.78
C ALA A 140 -22.12 27.87 13.16
N ALA A 141 -23.24 27.18 13.37
CA ALA A 141 -24.55 27.66 12.91
C ALA A 141 -25.01 28.83 13.80
N PRO A 142 -25.29 30.03 13.23
CA PRO A 142 -25.81 31.14 14.01
C PRO A 142 -27.23 30.82 14.50
N ASP A 143 -27.48 31.12 15.78
CA ASP A 143 -28.78 30.98 16.45
C ASP A 143 -29.82 31.90 15.78
N HIS A 144 -30.63 31.35 14.89
CA HIS A 144 -31.71 32.06 14.21
C HIS A 144 -32.98 32.13 15.08
N ARG A 145 -32.84 32.49 16.36
CA ARG A 145 -33.98 32.68 17.28
C ARG A 145 -34.05 34.11 17.80
N SER A 146 -34.10 35.07 16.89
CA SER A 146 -34.38 36.47 17.23
C SER A 146 -34.93 37.24 16.02
N GLU A 147 -36.13 36.91 15.53
CA GLU A 147 -36.96 37.84 14.74
C GLU A 147 -38.40 37.30 14.59
N ARG A 148 -39.15 37.33 15.69
CA ARG A 148 -40.60 37.45 15.63
C ARG A 148 -41.01 38.53 16.61
N GLN A 149 -40.91 39.78 16.17
CA GLN A 149 -41.70 40.85 16.76
C GLN A 149 -42.28 41.71 15.64
N ARG A 150 -43.59 42.01 15.76
CA ARG A 150 -44.35 43.07 15.09
C ARG A 150 -44.87 42.74 13.69
N VAL A 151 -46.17 42.43 13.59
CA VAL A 151 -47.12 43.12 12.70
C VAL A 151 -48.52 43.08 13.34
N ALA A 152 -49.10 44.28 13.49
CA ALA A 152 -50.49 44.69 13.75
C ALA A 152 -51.22 44.12 14.98
#